data_AF-A0A094DZI4-F1
#
_entry.id   AF-A0A094DZI4-F1
#
_cell.length_a   1.000
_cell.length_b   1.000
_cell.length_c   1.000
_cell.angle_alpha   90.00
_cell.angle_beta   90.00
_cell.angle_gamma   90.00
#
_symmetry.space_group_name_H-M   'P 1'
#
loop_
_entity.id
_entity.type
_entity.pdbx_description
1 polymer ?
#
loop_
_entity_poly.entity_id
_entity_poly.type
_entity_poly.pdbx_seq_one_letter_code
_entity_poly.pdbx_strand_id
1 'polypeptide(L)'
;MLLESSLLKVIAAGTVFATLLILYEIYSNLIASPLKSIPGPKLFALTKWCLAYEDYRGTRTKCIQRLHTKYGDAVRLGPTEVSFRSLSALRKIYGAGNGFQRDTFYSMFDVYGRQVMISFASSKDHRERKRILNHPYSKTSVLSSGTASMVEDKTRLFLKLVESEASTSNGYAMEIFAALHYFSMDTISKFVYGKSPIATEALEGSLKDRNLLNDILDPDRRKLSWFTIHFPTFTQWLYSQTGILDSLITSLDLLPMRKPATYTGIRAHALGAVQHLNDNDGKVTEHPEESIMNRLWSSRKNNVQGISLDSLDVASECADHLLAGIDTTSDTTMFAMFALSQTKNHSFQKKLRAEILSISEDSIADGVVNPIAADKLVYLDAVIKETLRLYAPLPGTEPRWSEKEELIDGYTIPRGAVVSISPYCLHRNPEVFNDPMRFNPDRWLGPPDEVMNMKKWFWAFSSGGRMCIGMHLAMAEMTTLLASIYRMYETEIAPEFQESSPGVTASIDWTLTNPSVISYLAFELGEVLLSKQPPKPWVVAIDAKEPATIPYNGGGPYLGWTRVTVCLLGDLFEDIDSMSFVQLCLAWVYYEQLTLYNGCQGGELIDPDGGVDGRYKFPQGTPHEVLTEPKPC
;
A
#
# COMPACT_ATOMS: atom_id res chain seq x y z
N MET A 1 0.66 -48.37 39.11
CA MET A 1 0.55 -49.60 38.28
C MET A 1 -0.62 -49.62 37.28
N LEU A 2 -1.90 -49.73 37.67
CA LEU A 2 -3.00 -49.84 36.69
C LEU A 2 -3.25 -48.55 35.88
N LEU A 3 -3.16 -47.38 36.51
CA LEU A 3 -3.27 -46.05 35.85
C LEU A 3 -2.06 -45.74 34.93
N GLU A 4 -0.87 -46.24 35.27
CA GLU A 4 0.32 -46.10 34.42
C GLU A 4 0.22 -46.99 33.19
N SER A 5 -0.35 -48.20 33.33
CA SER A 5 -0.58 -49.11 32.21
C SER A 5 -1.60 -48.56 31.19
N SER A 6 -2.65 -47.88 31.65
CA SER A 6 -3.63 -47.25 30.76
C SER A 6 -3.07 -46.01 30.07
N LEU A 7 -2.34 -45.15 30.78
CA LEU A 7 -1.68 -43.99 30.19
C LEU A 7 -0.65 -44.40 29.13
N LEU A 8 0.16 -45.43 29.40
CA LEU A 8 1.14 -45.95 28.44
C LEU A 8 0.47 -46.50 27.16
N LYS A 9 -0.69 -47.16 27.30
CA LYS A 9 -1.49 -47.61 26.14
C LYS A 9 -2.05 -46.46 25.33
N VAL A 10 -2.52 -45.39 25.98
CA VAL A 10 -3.01 -44.17 25.29
C VAL A 10 -1.88 -43.48 24.53
N ILE A 11 -0.71 -43.32 25.17
CA ILE A 11 0.48 -42.74 24.51
C ILE A 11 0.93 -43.60 23.34
N ALA A 12 0.99 -44.93 23.50
CA ALA A 12 1.37 -45.85 22.43
C ALA A 12 0.36 -45.80 21.27
N ALA A 13 -0.94 -45.82 21.55
CA ALA A 13 -1.99 -45.68 20.53
C ALA A 13 -1.90 -44.34 19.80
N GLY A 14 -1.68 -43.24 20.53
CA GLY A 14 -1.47 -41.91 19.95
C GLY A 14 -0.23 -41.85 19.06
N THR A 15 0.87 -42.50 19.47
CA THR A 15 2.12 -42.56 18.71
C THR A 15 1.96 -43.37 17.42
N VAL A 16 1.30 -44.54 17.49
CA VAL A 16 1.00 -45.36 16.31
C VAL A 16 0.10 -44.59 15.35
N PHE A 17 -0.95 -43.94 15.86
CA PHE A 17 -1.85 -43.13 15.04
C PHE A 17 -1.11 -41.97 14.36
N ALA A 18 -0.31 -41.21 15.09
CA ALA A 18 0.50 -40.12 14.53
C ALA A 18 1.49 -40.64 13.47
N THR A 19 2.12 -41.80 13.69
CA THR A 19 3.02 -42.42 12.72
C THR A 19 2.29 -42.82 11.45
N LEU A 20 1.12 -43.46 11.56
CA LEU A 20 0.30 -43.83 10.40
C LEU A 20 -0.17 -42.60 9.62
N LEU A 21 -0.54 -41.51 10.30
CA LEU A 21 -0.89 -40.25 9.66
C LEU A 21 0.31 -39.67 8.88
N ILE A 22 1.50 -39.63 9.49
CA ILE A 22 2.71 -39.14 8.81
C ILE A 22 3.03 -39.99 7.57
N LEU A 23 2.97 -41.32 7.70
CA LEU A 23 3.20 -42.23 6.57
C LEU A 23 2.15 -42.04 5.47
N TYR A 24 0.89 -41.82 5.85
CA TYR A 24 -0.19 -41.52 4.91
C TYR A 24 0.08 -40.21 4.16
N GLU A 25 0.45 -39.12 4.84
CA GLU A 25 0.77 -37.84 4.20
C GLU A 25 2.00 -37.94 3.27
N ILE A 26 3.02 -38.70 3.67
CA ILE A 26 4.18 -38.97 2.81
C ILE A 26 3.75 -39.72 1.54
N TYR A 27 2.96 -40.78 1.69
CA TYR A 27 2.49 -41.56 0.55
C TYR A 27 1.58 -40.75 -0.36
N SER A 28 0.55 -40.10 0.18
CA SER A 28 -0.45 -39.33 -0.57
C SER A 28 0.17 -38.15 -1.30
N ASN A 29 1.07 -37.39 -0.65
CA ASN A 29 1.58 -36.14 -1.20
C ASN A 29 2.87 -36.30 -2.00
N LEU A 30 3.74 -37.28 -1.70
CA LEU A 30 5.02 -37.44 -2.38
C LEU A 30 5.04 -38.57 -3.41
N ILE A 31 4.34 -39.68 -3.15
CA ILE A 31 4.44 -40.91 -3.96
C ILE A 31 3.24 -41.04 -4.91
N ALA A 32 2.02 -40.97 -4.36
CA ALA A 32 0.77 -41.14 -5.09
C ALA A 32 0.22 -39.82 -5.66
N SER A 33 0.82 -38.68 -5.32
CA SER A 33 0.31 -37.38 -5.74
C SER A 33 0.32 -37.22 -7.27
N PRO A 34 -0.75 -36.67 -7.87
CA PRO A 34 -0.76 -36.29 -9.28
C PRO A 34 0.27 -35.20 -9.61
N LEU A 35 0.71 -34.42 -8.61
CA LEU A 35 1.70 -33.35 -8.76
C LEU A 35 3.15 -33.83 -8.55
N LYS A 36 3.41 -35.14 -8.47
CA LYS A 36 4.75 -35.70 -8.16
C LYS A 36 5.82 -35.39 -9.21
N SER A 37 5.42 -35.13 -10.45
CA SER A 37 6.32 -34.79 -11.57
C SER A 37 6.78 -33.33 -11.54
N ILE A 38 6.09 -32.45 -10.82
CA ILE A 38 6.43 -31.03 -10.73
C ILE A 38 7.63 -30.87 -9.78
N PRO A 39 8.70 -30.18 -10.19
CA PRO A 39 9.88 -30.04 -9.36
C PRO A 39 9.62 -29.08 -8.18
N GLY A 40 10.39 -29.25 -7.11
CA GLY A 40 10.26 -28.45 -5.89
C GLY A 40 10.80 -29.18 -4.65
N PRO A 41 10.95 -28.48 -3.52
CA PRO A 41 11.40 -29.09 -2.28
C PRO A 41 10.39 -30.13 -1.78
N LYS A 42 10.85 -31.31 -1.38
CA LYS A 42 9.98 -32.38 -0.88
C LYS A 42 9.19 -31.99 0.37
N LEU A 43 9.76 -31.13 1.22
CA LEU A 43 9.07 -30.65 2.43
C LEU A 43 7.86 -29.75 2.08
N PHE A 44 7.99 -28.89 1.07
CA PHE A 44 6.88 -28.07 0.55
C PHE A 44 5.82 -28.96 -0.09
N ALA A 45 6.24 -29.96 -0.85
CA ALA A 45 5.32 -30.95 -1.42
C ALA A 45 4.57 -31.77 -0.34
N LEU A 46 5.17 -31.96 0.85
CA LEU A 46 4.57 -32.71 1.95
C LEU A 46 3.56 -31.89 2.77
N THR A 47 3.80 -30.59 2.95
CA THR A 47 2.96 -29.75 3.83
C THR A 47 2.89 -28.30 3.39
N LYS A 48 1.70 -27.69 3.53
CA LYS A 48 1.49 -26.24 3.29
C LYS A 48 2.19 -25.35 4.31
N TRP A 49 2.56 -25.92 5.48
CA TRP A 49 3.08 -25.14 6.60
C TRP A 49 4.48 -24.57 6.36
N CYS A 50 5.25 -25.10 5.40
CA CYS A 50 6.52 -24.50 5.01
C CYS A 50 6.31 -23.10 4.42
N LEU A 51 5.35 -22.97 3.50
CA LEU A 51 5.06 -21.71 2.86
C LEU A 51 4.33 -20.77 3.83
N ALA A 52 3.45 -21.29 4.68
CA ALA A 52 2.83 -20.53 5.77
C ALA A 52 3.89 -19.97 6.75
N TYR A 53 4.98 -20.68 7.00
CA TYR A 53 6.08 -20.17 7.82
C TYR A 53 6.86 -19.05 7.13
N GLU A 54 7.10 -19.16 5.82
CA GLU A 54 7.67 -18.07 5.02
C GLU A 54 6.73 -16.84 5.00
N ASP A 55 5.40 -17.06 4.98
CA ASP A 55 4.39 -16.00 5.13
C ASP A 55 4.45 -15.34 6.51
N TYR A 56 4.67 -16.12 7.58
CA TYR A 56 4.85 -15.62 8.94
C TYR A 56 6.17 -14.85 9.11
N ARG A 57 7.19 -15.13 8.30
CA ARG A 57 8.47 -14.37 8.29
C ARG A 57 8.51 -13.19 7.32
N GLY A 58 7.66 -13.20 6.30
CA GLY A 58 7.54 -12.10 5.33
C GLY A 58 8.56 -12.26 4.22
N THR A 59 8.84 -13.52 3.91
CA THR A 59 9.85 -13.98 2.96
C THR A 59 9.23 -14.83 1.87
N ARG A 60 7.89 -14.96 1.80
CA ARG A 60 7.17 -15.80 0.83
C ARG A 60 7.56 -15.46 -0.60
N THR A 61 7.53 -14.19 -0.99
CA THR A 61 7.76 -13.80 -2.39
C THR A 61 9.21 -14.07 -2.79
N LYS A 62 10.17 -13.69 -1.93
CA LYS A 62 11.58 -14.05 -2.11
C LYS A 62 11.83 -15.56 -2.10
N CYS A 63 11.14 -16.32 -1.26
CA CYS A 63 11.25 -17.78 -1.21
C CYS A 63 10.82 -18.38 -2.55
N ILE A 64 9.65 -18.01 -3.05
CA ILE A 64 9.13 -18.47 -4.35
C ILE A 64 10.09 -18.10 -5.49
N GLN A 65 10.66 -16.89 -5.49
CA GLN A 65 11.67 -16.50 -6.47
C GLN A 65 12.93 -17.37 -6.41
N ARG A 66 13.44 -17.66 -5.19
CA ARG A 66 14.59 -18.58 -5.01
C ARG A 66 14.26 -19.97 -5.52
N LEU A 67 13.04 -20.45 -5.30
CA LEU A 67 12.60 -21.76 -5.77
C LEU A 67 12.52 -21.79 -7.31
N HIS A 68 11.95 -20.77 -7.96
CA HIS A 68 11.96 -20.67 -9.42
C HIS A 68 13.36 -20.60 -10.00
N THR A 69 14.27 -19.86 -9.35
CA THR A 69 15.68 -19.79 -9.75
C THR A 69 16.36 -21.18 -9.69
N LYS A 70 15.95 -22.05 -8.76
CA LYS A 70 16.53 -23.38 -8.56
C LYS A 70 15.87 -24.48 -9.40
N TYR A 71 14.55 -24.45 -9.53
CA TYR A 71 13.76 -25.56 -10.08
C TYR A 71 13.16 -25.26 -11.47
N GLY A 72 13.25 -24.02 -11.95
CA GLY A 72 12.75 -23.60 -13.25
C GLY A 72 11.35 -22.98 -13.20
N ASP A 73 10.64 -23.04 -14.32
CA ASP A 73 9.41 -22.25 -14.52
C ASP A 73 8.15 -22.82 -13.86
N ALA A 74 8.16 -24.07 -13.40
CA ALA A 74 7.08 -24.66 -12.63
C ALA A 74 7.63 -25.19 -11.30
N VAL A 75 7.02 -24.82 -10.18
CA VAL A 75 7.49 -25.18 -8.84
C VAL A 75 6.31 -25.62 -7.98
N ARG A 76 6.43 -26.79 -7.35
CA ARG A 76 5.46 -27.25 -6.35
C ARG A 76 5.71 -26.55 -5.01
N LEU A 77 4.75 -25.74 -4.59
CA LEU A 77 4.80 -24.93 -3.36
C LEU A 77 4.06 -25.58 -2.17
N GLY A 78 3.22 -26.57 -2.44
CA GLY A 78 2.41 -27.25 -1.44
C GLY A 78 1.98 -28.65 -1.88
N PRO A 79 1.25 -29.39 -1.01
CA PRO A 79 0.60 -30.64 -1.38
C PRO A 79 -0.28 -30.52 -2.64
N THR A 80 -0.98 -29.39 -2.77
CA THR A 80 -1.93 -29.10 -3.86
C THR A 80 -1.70 -27.71 -4.51
N GLU A 81 -0.53 -27.11 -4.34
CA GLU A 81 -0.22 -25.76 -4.82
C GLU A 81 1.02 -25.74 -5.72
N VAL A 82 0.92 -25.06 -6.86
CA VAL A 82 1.96 -24.92 -7.88
C VAL A 82 2.13 -23.46 -8.27
N SER A 83 3.36 -23.00 -8.42
CA SER A 83 3.67 -21.69 -8.99
C SER A 83 4.34 -21.82 -10.35
N PHE A 84 4.00 -20.90 -11.25
CA PHE A 84 4.53 -20.84 -12.60
C PHE A 84 5.23 -19.49 -12.86
N ARG A 85 6.18 -19.48 -13.80
CA ARG A 85 6.94 -18.30 -14.23
C ARG A 85 7.16 -18.28 -15.75
N SER A 86 6.11 -18.55 -16.53
CA SER A 86 6.16 -18.55 -17.99
C SER A 86 5.01 -17.75 -18.61
N LEU A 87 5.19 -17.26 -19.85
CA LEU A 87 4.12 -16.60 -20.59
C LEU A 87 2.99 -17.55 -21.00
N SER A 88 3.30 -18.82 -21.26
CA SER A 88 2.29 -19.83 -21.60
C SER A 88 1.37 -20.10 -20.41
N ALA A 89 1.92 -20.31 -19.22
CA ALA A 89 1.14 -20.44 -18.00
C ALA A 89 0.36 -19.16 -17.70
N LEU A 90 0.98 -17.97 -17.84
CA LEU A 90 0.30 -16.70 -17.61
C LEU A 90 -0.94 -16.54 -18.49
N ARG A 91 -0.80 -16.80 -19.79
CA ARG A 91 -1.92 -16.74 -20.73
C ARG A 91 -2.97 -17.80 -20.44
N LYS A 92 -2.57 -19.01 -20.03
CA LYS A 92 -3.49 -20.11 -19.73
C LYS A 92 -4.28 -19.86 -18.43
N ILE A 93 -3.63 -19.39 -17.37
CA ILE A 93 -4.24 -19.18 -16.06
C ILE A 93 -5.06 -17.89 -16.01
N TYR A 94 -4.51 -16.78 -16.52
CA TYR A 94 -5.10 -15.44 -16.38
C TYR A 94 -5.71 -14.89 -17.66
N GLY A 95 -5.62 -15.61 -18.78
CA GLY A 95 -6.26 -15.21 -20.04
C GLY A 95 -7.79 -15.17 -19.95
N ALA A 96 -8.39 -14.34 -20.81
CA ALA A 96 -9.84 -14.18 -20.85
C ALA A 96 -10.54 -15.48 -21.25
N GLY A 97 -11.58 -15.88 -20.49
CA GLY A 97 -12.43 -17.02 -20.84
C GLY A 97 -11.88 -18.40 -20.48
N ASN A 98 -10.73 -18.50 -19.82
CA ASN A 98 -10.08 -19.80 -19.55
C ASN A 98 -10.72 -20.64 -18.42
N GLY A 99 -11.72 -20.12 -17.71
CA GLY A 99 -12.49 -20.86 -16.72
C GLY A 99 -11.87 -20.97 -15.32
N PHE A 100 -10.63 -20.51 -15.13
CA PHE A 100 -10.00 -20.42 -13.81
C PHE A 100 -10.78 -19.47 -12.88
N GLN A 101 -10.92 -19.87 -11.62
CA GLN A 101 -11.59 -19.13 -10.56
C GLN A 101 -10.58 -18.61 -9.54
N ARG A 102 -10.96 -17.59 -8.75
CA ARG A 102 -10.12 -17.15 -7.62
C ARG A 102 -10.18 -18.19 -6.50
N ASP A 103 -9.05 -18.38 -5.83
CA ASP A 103 -8.95 -19.22 -4.64
C ASP A 103 -9.65 -18.60 -3.42
N THR A 104 -9.94 -19.44 -2.42
CA THR A 104 -10.51 -19.02 -1.13
C THR A 104 -9.68 -17.98 -0.38
N PHE A 105 -8.37 -17.89 -0.63
CA PHE A 105 -7.49 -16.82 -0.12
C PHE A 105 -8.12 -15.42 -0.22
N TYR A 106 -8.84 -15.13 -1.31
CA TYR A 106 -9.39 -13.80 -1.54
C TYR A 106 -10.56 -13.43 -0.61
N SER A 107 -11.15 -14.37 0.13
CA SER A 107 -12.21 -14.06 1.10
C SER A 107 -11.71 -13.19 2.26
N MET A 108 -10.39 -13.08 2.46
CA MET A 108 -9.83 -12.14 3.44
C MET A 108 -10.12 -10.68 3.11
N PHE A 109 -10.46 -10.39 1.85
CA PHE A 109 -10.86 -9.06 1.37
C PHE A 109 -12.38 -8.85 1.44
N ASP A 110 -13.17 -9.84 1.88
CA ASP A 110 -14.60 -9.64 2.07
C ASP A 110 -14.84 -8.50 3.08
N VAL A 111 -15.86 -7.69 2.80
CA VAL A 111 -16.23 -6.56 3.63
C VAL A 111 -17.66 -6.78 4.11
N TYR A 112 -17.89 -6.65 5.43
CA TYR A 112 -19.20 -6.93 6.04
C TYR A 112 -19.80 -8.32 5.74
N GLY A 113 -18.94 -9.32 5.48
CA GLY A 113 -19.38 -10.65 5.07
C GLY A 113 -19.98 -10.71 3.66
N ARG A 114 -19.73 -9.69 2.83
CA ARG A 114 -20.10 -9.61 1.41
C ARG A 114 -18.86 -9.75 0.55
N GLN A 115 -19.02 -10.43 -0.59
CA GLN A 115 -18.00 -10.46 -1.63
C GLN A 115 -18.01 -9.15 -2.42
N VAL A 116 -16.80 -8.68 -2.75
CA VAL A 116 -16.52 -7.46 -3.49
C VAL A 116 -15.74 -7.79 -4.77
N MET A 117 -15.50 -6.79 -5.62
CA MET A 117 -14.75 -6.95 -6.87
C MET A 117 -13.43 -7.73 -6.71
N ILE A 118 -12.63 -7.46 -5.67
CA ILE A 118 -11.39 -8.22 -5.45
C ILE A 118 -11.62 -9.65 -4.93
N SER A 119 -12.74 -9.92 -4.22
CA SER A 119 -12.92 -11.19 -3.52
C SER A 119 -13.79 -12.23 -4.23
N PHE A 120 -14.57 -11.86 -5.25
CA PHE A 120 -15.41 -12.81 -6.00
C PHE A 120 -14.63 -14.03 -6.49
N ALA A 121 -14.97 -15.21 -5.96
CA ALA A 121 -14.43 -16.49 -6.45
C ALA A 121 -14.84 -16.70 -7.92
N SER A 122 -16.12 -16.52 -8.20
CA SER A 122 -16.77 -16.69 -9.51
C SER A 122 -16.40 -15.61 -10.51
N SER A 123 -15.90 -16.03 -11.66
CA SER A 123 -15.64 -15.15 -12.80
C SER A 123 -16.92 -14.60 -13.43
N LYS A 124 -18.08 -15.22 -13.21
CA LYS A 124 -19.36 -14.69 -13.67
C LYS A 124 -19.74 -13.45 -12.85
N ASP A 125 -19.78 -13.59 -11.53
CA ASP A 125 -20.25 -12.55 -10.61
C ASP A 125 -19.33 -11.32 -10.66
N HIS A 126 -18.02 -11.57 -10.74
CA HIS A 126 -17.03 -10.52 -10.99
C HIS A 126 -17.28 -9.74 -12.28
N ARG A 127 -17.56 -10.43 -13.41
CA ARG A 127 -17.82 -9.75 -14.69
C ARG A 127 -19.09 -8.90 -14.61
N GLU A 128 -20.10 -9.40 -13.92
CA GLU A 128 -21.38 -8.72 -13.77
C GLU A 128 -21.24 -7.44 -12.93
N ARG A 129 -20.55 -7.53 -11.78
CA ARG A 129 -20.21 -6.36 -10.97
C ARG A 129 -19.30 -5.39 -11.72
N LYS A 130 -18.27 -5.88 -12.41
CA LYS A 130 -17.37 -5.06 -13.25
C LYS A 130 -18.13 -4.27 -14.30
N ARG A 131 -19.17 -4.85 -14.92
CA ARG A 131 -19.97 -4.17 -15.94
C ARG A 131 -20.63 -2.89 -15.42
N ILE A 132 -21.06 -2.88 -14.15
CA ILE A 132 -21.62 -1.71 -13.49
C ILE A 132 -20.54 -0.62 -13.32
N LEU A 133 -19.30 -1.00 -13.05
CA LEU A 133 -18.23 -0.11 -12.62
C LEU A 133 -17.26 0.31 -13.74
N ASN A 134 -17.22 -0.39 -14.87
CA ASN A 134 -16.14 -0.26 -15.86
C ASN A 134 -16.07 1.12 -16.56
N HIS A 135 -17.20 1.80 -16.75
CA HIS A 135 -17.25 3.05 -17.52
C HIS A 135 -16.48 4.20 -16.82
N PRO A 136 -16.75 4.54 -15.55
CA PRO A 136 -15.98 5.55 -14.81
C PRO A 136 -14.45 5.33 -14.81
N TYR A 137 -14.03 4.06 -14.82
CA TYR A 137 -12.61 3.67 -14.82
C TYR A 137 -11.97 3.61 -16.21
N SER A 138 -12.72 3.85 -17.28
CA SER A 138 -12.16 3.88 -18.64
C SER A 138 -11.23 5.08 -18.82
N LYS A 139 -10.18 4.93 -19.65
CA LYS A 139 -9.24 6.03 -19.93
C LYS A 139 -9.95 7.32 -20.38
N THR A 140 -10.96 7.18 -21.25
CA THR A 140 -11.75 8.31 -21.75
C THR A 140 -12.52 9.02 -20.62
N SER A 141 -13.09 8.27 -19.67
CA SER A 141 -13.80 8.86 -18.54
C SER A 141 -12.85 9.51 -17.55
N VAL A 142 -11.72 8.85 -17.24
CA VAL A 142 -10.71 9.38 -16.30
C VAL A 142 -10.07 10.67 -16.81
N LEU A 143 -9.81 10.77 -18.12
CA LEU A 143 -9.24 11.97 -18.74
C LEU A 143 -10.31 13.00 -19.16
N SER A 144 -11.58 12.79 -18.80
CA SER A 144 -12.63 13.79 -18.98
C SER A 144 -12.48 14.92 -17.94
N SER A 145 -13.08 16.09 -18.21
CA SER A 145 -12.89 17.30 -17.41
C SER A 145 -13.20 17.12 -15.92
N GLY A 146 -14.18 16.29 -15.55
CA GLY A 146 -14.55 16.07 -14.14
C GLY A 146 -13.44 15.37 -13.34
N THR A 147 -13.06 14.15 -13.75
CA THR A 147 -12.03 13.37 -13.05
C THR A 147 -10.64 13.98 -13.23
N ALA A 148 -10.32 14.56 -14.40
CA ALA A 148 -9.05 15.23 -14.60
C ALA A 148 -8.89 16.45 -13.67
N SER A 149 -9.92 17.31 -13.58
CA SER A 149 -9.91 18.46 -12.65
C SER A 149 -9.77 18.01 -11.19
N MET A 150 -10.40 16.90 -10.80
CA MET A 150 -10.24 16.34 -9.46
C MET A 150 -8.77 15.98 -9.17
N VAL A 151 -8.09 15.30 -10.11
CA VAL A 151 -6.68 14.93 -9.94
C VAL A 151 -5.79 16.19 -9.89
N GLU A 152 -6.08 17.20 -10.72
CA GLU A 152 -5.39 18.50 -10.66
C GLU A 152 -5.56 19.18 -9.31
N ASP A 153 -6.78 19.21 -8.78
CA ASP A 153 -7.10 19.83 -7.50
C ASP A 153 -6.37 19.16 -6.34
N LYS A 154 -6.38 17.82 -6.30
CA LYS A 154 -5.65 17.07 -5.26
C LYS A 154 -4.14 17.20 -5.43
N THR A 155 -3.64 17.31 -6.66
CA THR A 155 -2.22 17.60 -6.91
C THR A 155 -1.86 18.99 -6.39
N ARG A 156 -2.67 20.01 -6.66
CA ARG A 156 -2.47 21.37 -6.13
C ARG A 156 -2.44 21.39 -4.61
N LEU A 157 -3.34 20.66 -3.95
CA LEU A 157 -3.36 20.54 -2.49
C LEU A 157 -2.11 19.83 -1.95
N PHE A 158 -1.62 18.80 -2.64
CA PHE A 158 -0.36 18.15 -2.27
C PHE A 158 0.84 19.10 -2.40
N LEU A 159 0.93 19.88 -3.47
CA LEU A 159 1.99 20.88 -3.63
C LEU A 159 1.94 21.94 -2.52
N LYS A 160 0.75 22.39 -2.12
CA LYS A 160 0.58 23.27 -0.95
C LYS A 160 1.02 22.61 0.35
N LEU A 161 0.73 21.32 0.53
CA LEU A 161 1.19 20.56 1.70
C LEU A 161 2.72 20.55 1.74
N VAL A 162 3.38 20.25 0.61
CA VAL A 162 4.84 20.30 0.46
C VAL A 162 5.39 21.66 0.90
N GLU A 163 4.83 22.76 0.38
CA GLU A 163 5.25 24.13 0.72
C GLU A 163 5.01 24.47 2.19
N SER A 164 3.91 24.00 2.78
CA SER A 164 3.59 24.23 4.19
C SER A 164 4.54 23.49 5.13
N GLU A 165 4.87 22.23 4.84
CA GLU A 165 5.79 21.45 5.65
C GLU A 165 7.24 21.95 5.50
N ALA A 166 7.61 22.40 4.31
CA ALA A 166 8.85 23.11 4.07
C ALA A 166 9.03 24.33 4.98
N SER A 167 7.95 25.12 5.14
CA SER A 167 7.98 26.37 5.91
C SER A 167 8.11 26.16 7.42
N THR A 168 7.68 25.01 7.94
CA THR A 168 7.63 24.70 9.38
C THR A 168 8.85 23.93 9.88
N SER A 169 9.57 23.23 8.99
CA SER A 169 10.64 22.29 9.34
C SER A 169 12.07 22.87 9.31
N ASN A 170 12.26 24.18 9.50
CA ASN A 170 13.60 24.83 9.43
C ASN A 170 14.43 24.43 8.18
N GLY A 171 13.78 24.12 7.06
CA GLY A 171 14.46 23.82 5.80
C GLY A 171 14.54 22.34 5.38
N TYR A 172 13.45 21.59 5.60
CA TYR A 172 13.04 20.33 4.94
C TYR A 172 13.24 19.00 5.68
N ALA A 173 12.09 18.46 6.06
CA ALA A 173 11.85 17.03 6.12
C ALA A 173 10.37 16.69 5.89
N MET A 174 9.88 16.59 4.64
CA MET A 174 8.51 16.09 4.40
C MET A 174 8.50 14.58 4.51
N GLU A 175 7.62 14.06 5.38
CA GLU A 175 7.37 12.65 5.50
C GLU A 175 6.54 12.16 4.30
N ILE A 176 7.18 11.50 3.33
CA ILE A 176 6.52 11.22 2.05
C ILE A 176 5.49 10.10 2.15
N PHE A 177 5.61 9.19 3.12
CA PHE A 177 4.68 8.08 3.24
C PHE A 177 3.28 8.61 3.51
N ALA A 178 3.09 9.36 4.59
CA ALA A 178 1.81 9.91 5.00
C ALA A 178 1.29 10.91 3.97
N ALA A 179 2.14 11.82 3.47
CA ALA A 179 1.75 12.81 2.48
C ALA A 179 1.18 12.16 1.20
N LEU A 180 1.84 11.13 0.67
CA LEU A 180 1.39 10.43 -0.53
C LEU A 180 0.13 9.60 -0.28
N HIS A 181 -0.02 9.03 0.92
CA HIS A 181 -1.25 8.34 1.30
C HIS A 181 -2.42 9.31 1.47
N TYR A 182 -2.20 10.53 1.99
CA TYR A 182 -3.22 11.57 2.02
C TYR A 182 -3.67 11.96 0.61
N PHE A 183 -2.73 12.10 -0.32
CA PHE A 183 -3.04 12.39 -1.72
C PHE A 183 -3.91 11.31 -2.37
N SER A 184 -3.48 10.05 -2.31
CA SER A 184 -4.24 8.95 -2.92
C SER A 184 -5.58 8.74 -2.22
N MET A 185 -5.63 8.85 -0.88
CA MET A 185 -6.88 8.76 -0.10
C MET A 185 -7.89 9.82 -0.48
N ASP A 186 -7.48 11.08 -0.56
CA ASP A 186 -8.37 12.18 -0.96
C ASP A 186 -8.81 12.08 -2.42
N THR A 187 -7.97 11.53 -3.28
CA THR A 187 -8.30 11.35 -4.71
C THR A 187 -9.29 10.21 -4.91
N ILE A 188 -9.01 9.03 -4.35
CA ILE A 188 -9.91 7.88 -4.48
C ILE A 188 -11.20 8.08 -3.68
N SER A 189 -11.18 8.73 -2.52
CA SER A 189 -12.40 9.02 -1.77
C SER A 189 -13.33 9.96 -2.54
N LYS A 190 -12.78 11.00 -3.19
CA LYS A 190 -13.56 11.87 -4.09
C LYS A 190 -14.15 11.08 -5.25
N PHE A 191 -13.36 10.21 -5.88
CA PHE A 191 -13.81 9.38 -6.99
C PHE A 191 -14.92 8.39 -6.58
N VAL A 192 -14.82 7.80 -5.39
CA VAL A 192 -15.76 6.80 -4.89
C VAL A 192 -17.03 7.44 -4.35
N TYR A 193 -16.91 8.47 -3.52
CA TYR A 193 -18.03 9.03 -2.75
C TYR A 193 -18.60 10.32 -3.32
N GLY A 194 -17.87 11.03 -4.18
CA GLY A 194 -18.27 12.32 -4.73
C GLY A 194 -17.72 13.49 -3.91
N LYS A 195 -18.55 14.48 -3.57
CA LYS A 195 -18.09 15.71 -2.88
C LYS A 195 -18.10 15.57 -1.35
N SER A 196 -17.40 16.50 -0.69
CA SER A 196 -17.47 16.75 0.75
C SER A 196 -18.94 17.02 1.16
N PRO A 197 -19.39 16.58 2.35
CA PRO A 197 -18.61 16.11 3.50
C PRO A 197 -18.32 14.60 3.54
N ILE A 198 -18.60 13.85 2.46
CA ILE A 198 -18.38 12.40 2.45
C ILE A 198 -16.95 12.05 2.03
N ALA A 199 -16.42 12.70 0.98
CA ALA A 199 -15.01 12.51 0.60
C ALA A 199 -14.06 13.01 1.70
N THR A 200 -12.87 12.41 1.77
CA THR A 200 -11.85 12.77 2.76
C THR A 200 -11.14 14.09 2.39
N GLU A 201 -10.66 14.78 3.43
CA GLU A 201 -9.96 16.06 3.35
C GLU A 201 -8.62 16.00 4.12
N ALA A 202 -7.88 14.89 3.97
CA ALA A 202 -6.64 14.65 4.69
C ALA A 202 -5.52 15.61 4.28
N LEU A 203 -5.42 15.99 3.00
CA LEU A 203 -4.46 16.99 2.54
C LEU A 203 -4.70 18.36 3.18
N GLU A 204 -5.95 18.67 3.52
CA GLU A 204 -6.38 19.94 4.12
C GLU A 204 -6.31 19.94 5.65
N GLY A 205 -5.82 18.85 6.25
CA GLY A 205 -5.54 18.78 7.69
C GLY A 205 -6.65 18.14 8.54
N SER A 206 -7.67 17.53 7.93
CA SER A 206 -8.71 16.81 8.67
C SER A 206 -8.09 15.68 9.51
N LEU A 207 -8.03 15.87 10.83
CA LEU A 207 -7.46 14.87 11.76
C LEU A 207 -8.23 13.55 11.71
N LYS A 208 -9.55 13.61 11.57
CA LYS A 208 -10.41 12.43 11.42
C LYS A 208 -9.99 11.60 10.21
N ASP A 209 -9.75 12.25 9.07
CA ASP A 209 -9.42 11.56 7.83
C ASP A 209 -7.95 11.11 7.82
N ARG A 210 -7.02 11.93 8.32
CA ARG A 210 -5.61 11.52 8.50
C ARG A 210 -5.49 10.30 9.41
N ASN A 211 -6.35 10.17 10.41
CA ASN A 211 -6.38 9.00 11.31
C ASN A 211 -6.80 7.70 10.61
N LEU A 212 -7.43 7.75 9.43
CA LEU A 212 -7.70 6.54 8.63
C LEU A 212 -6.40 5.86 8.19
N LEU A 213 -5.29 6.60 8.11
CA LEU A 213 -3.98 6.03 7.80
C LEU A 213 -3.48 5.03 8.86
N ASN A 214 -3.96 5.14 10.11
CA ASN A 214 -3.62 4.19 11.17
C ASN A 214 -4.09 2.76 10.85
N ASP A 215 -5.17 2.60 10.08
CA ASP A 215 -5.63 1.29 9.61
C ASP A 215 -4.61 0.59 8.70
N ILE A 216 -3.76 1.37 8.03
CA ILE A 216 -2.76 0.93 7.05
C ILE A 216 -1.37 0.78 7.70
N LEU A 217 -1.05 1.61 8.70
CA LEU A 217 0.26 1.65 9.31
C LEU A 217 0.52 0.56 10.35
N ASP A 218 -0.52 -0.07 10.91
CA ASP A 218 -0.35 -1.03 11.99
C ASP A 218 0.46 -2.28 11.53
N PRO A 219 1.64 -2.55 12.12
CA PRO A 219 2.48 -3.67 11.71
C PRO A 219 1.86 -5.05 12.03
N ASP A 220 0.99 -5.13 13.05
CA ASP A 220 0.34 -6.37 13.46
C ASP A 220 -0.74 -6.81 12.46
N ARG A 221 -1.14 -5.95 11.50
CA ARG A 221 -2.07 -6.33 10.43
C ARG A 221 -1.63 -7.58 9.68
N ARG A 222 -0.31 -7.77 9.52
CA ARG A 222 0.26 -8.93 8.82
C ARG A 222 0.07 -10.20 9.62
N LYS A 223 0.27 -10.12 10.95
CA LYS A 223 -0.04 -11.22 11.86
C LYS A 223 -1.53 -11.54 11.79
N LEU A 224 -2.40 -10.53 11.80
CA LEU A 224 -3.84 -10.73 11.60
C LEU A 224 -4.18 -11.39 10.25
N SER A 225 -3.58 -10.96 9.14
CA SER A 225 -3.78 -11.60 7.83
C SER A 225 -3.36 -13.07 7.85
N TRP A 226 -2.23 -13.38 8.46
CA TRP A 226 -1.74 -14.76 8.59
C TRP A 226 -2.72 -15.65 9.37
N PHE A 227 -3.23 -15.15 10.49
CA PHE A 227 -4.26 -15.84 11.29
C PHE A 227 -5.57 -15.98 10.51
N THR A 228 -6.00 -14.95 9.79
CA THR A 228 -7.20 -14.97 8.94
C THR A 228 -7.11 -16.04 7.84
N ILE A 229 -5.94 -16.21 7.22
CA ILE A 229 -5.72 -17.18 6.13
C ILE A 229 -5.63 -18.61 6.67
N HIS A 230 -4.84 -18.84 7.73
CA HIS A 230 -4.53 -20.20 8.19
C HIS A 230 -5.49 -20.71 9.27
N PHE A 231 -6.16 -19.81 9.99
CA PHE A 231 -7.09 -20.11 11.09
C PHE A 231 -8.36 -19.22 11.02
N PRO A 232 -9.11 -19.20 9.89
CA PRO A 232 -10.21 -18.26 9.68
C PRO A 232 -11.30 -18.36 10.75
N THR A 233 -11.77 -19.56 11.07
CA THR A 233 -12.84 -19.77 12.06
C THR A 233 -12.41 -19.37 13.47
N PHE A 234 -11.17 -19.69 13.85
CA PHE A 234 -10.64 -19.32 15.16
C PHE A 234 -10.44 -17.80 15.26
N THR A 235 -9.92 -17.18 14.21
CA THR A 235 -9.73 -15.73 14.15
C THR A 235 -11.08 -15.02 14.20
N GLN A 236 -12.06 -15.45 13.42
CA GLN A 236 -13.42 -14.90 13.47
C GLN A 236 -14.03 -15.02 14.87
N TRP A 237 -13.92 -16.18 15.51
CA TRP A 237 -14.37 -16.38 16.88
C TRP A 237 -13.66 -15.43 17.84
N LEU A 238 -12.34 -15.28 17.73
CA LEU A 238 -11.56 -14.43 18.62
C LEU A 238 -12.00 -12.96 18.55
N TYR A 239 -12.25 -12.44 17.34
CA TYR A 239 -12.70 -11.05 17.15
C TYR A 239 -14.19 -10.83 17.42
N SER A 240 -15.02 -11.89 17.38
CA SER A 240 -16.45 -11.80 17.69
C SER A 240 -16.75 -11.72 19.19
N GLN A 241 -15.76 -11.96 20.06
CA GLN A 241 -15.98 -11.91 21.50
C GLN A 241 -16.25 -10.47 21.97
N THR A 242 -17.14 -10.35 22.96
CA THR A 242 -17.53 -9.08 23.61
C THR A 242 -17.57 -9.25 25.14
N GLY A 243 -17.61 -8.14 25.88
CA GLY A 243 -17.74 -8.15 27.35
C GLY A 243 -16.52 -8.70 28.08
N ILE A 244 -16.74 -9.53 29.11
CA ILE A 244 -15.67 -10.04 30.00
C ILE A 244 -14.64 -10.86 29.22
N LEU A 245 -15.09 -11.69 28.28
CA LEU A 245 -14.19 -12.54 27.51
C LEU A 245 -13.30 -11.74 26.56
N ASP A 246 -13.83 -10.65 25.96
CA ASP A 246 -13.04 -9.71 25.17
C ASP A 246 -11.99 -8.97 26.01
N SER A 247 -12.36 -8.54 27.21
CA SER A 247 -11.43 -7.91 28.17
C SER A 247 -10.32 -8.88 28.60
N LEU A 248 -10.64 -10.15 28.84
CA LEU A 248 -9.66 -11.19 29.14
C LEU A 248 -8.71 -11.45 27.95
N ILE A 249 -9.26 -11.64 26.76
CA ILE A 249 -8.48 -11.87 25.53
C ILE A 249 -7.52 -10.71 25.25
N THR A 250 -8.01 -9.48 25.43
CA THR A 250 -7.24 -8.25 25.20
C THR A 250 -6.17 -8.05 26.27
N SER A 251 -6.49 -8.26 27.55
CA SER A 251 -5.52 -8.11 28.66
C SER A 251 -4.41 -9.15 28.63
N LEU A 252 -4.68 -10.36 28.12
CA LEU A 252 -3.69 -11.42 27.90
C LEU A 252 -2.93 -11.28 26.57
N ASP A 253 -3.15 -10.21 25.79
CA ASP A 253 -2.50 -9.95 24.49
C ASP A 253 -2.63 -11.13 23.50
N LEU A 254 -3.76 -11.83 23.55
CA LEU A 254 -4.01 -13.04 22.73
C LEU A 254 -4.47 -12.72 21.32
N LEU A 255 -4.81 -11.45 21.04
CA LEU A 255 -5.21 -11.03 19.69
C LEU A 255 -4.00 -11.01 18.75
N PRO A 256 -4.17 -11.49 17.50
CA PRO A 256 -3.18 -11.29 16.45
C PRO A 256 -2.82 -9.80 16.26
N MET A 257 -3.83 -8.93 16.33
CA MET A 257 -3.73 -7.47 16.26
C MET A 257 -4.77 -6.85 17.22
N ARG A 258 -4.41 -5.81 17.97
CA ARG A 258 -5.35 -5.17 18.90
C ARG A 258 -6.53 -4.56 18.16
N LYS A 259 -7.69 -4.48 18.82
CA LYS A 259 -8.87 -3.77 18.27
C LYS A 259 -8.62 -2.25 18.36
N PRO A 260 -9.06 -1.45 17.37
CA PRO A 260 -9.75 -1.86 16.14
C PRO A 260 -8.82 -2.58 15.17
N ALA A 261 -9.33 -3.62 14.49
CA ALA A 261 -8.57 -4.36 13.50
C ALA A 261 -8.30 -3.49 12.25
N THR A 262 -7.33 -3.89 11.42
CA THR A 262 -7.02 -3.21 10.15
C THR A 262 -8.28 -2.98 9.30
N TYR A 263 -8.32 -1.83 8.63
CA TYR A 263 -9.41 -1.36 7.78
C TYR A 263 -10.75 -1.09 8.49
N THR A 264 -10.81 -1.10 9.82
CA THR A 264 -12.06 -0.82 10.55
C THR A 264 -12.56 0.61 10.32
N GLY A 265 -11.67 1.60 10.35
CA GLY A 265 -11.98 3.00 10.08
C GLY A 265 -12.41 3.22 8.62
N ILE A 266 -11.66 2.66 7.67
CA ILE A 266 -11.97 2.72 6.22
C ILE A 266 -13.34 2.10 5.94
N ARG A 267 -13.63 0.94 6.54
CA ARG A 267 -14.94 0.30 6.47
C ARG A 267 -15.99 1.24 7.08
N ALA A 268 -15.82 1.67 8.33
CA ALA A 268 -16.78 2.55 9.00
C ALA A 268 -17.10 3.83 8.19
N HIS A 269 -16.09 4.42 7.54
CA HIS A 269 -16.27 5.54 6.63
C HIS A 269 -17.20 5.18 5.45
N ALA A 270 -16.97 4.06 4.77
CA ALA A 270 -17.82 3.59 3.67
C ALA A 270 -19.26 3.29 4.12
N LEU A 271 -19.45 2.69 5.29
CA LEU A 271 -20.79 2.43 5.84
C LEU A 271 -21.52 3.73 6.17
N GLY A 272 -20.84 4.68 6.82
CA GLY A 272 -21.40 5.99 7.12
C GLY A 272 -21.79 6.77 5.87
N ALA A 273 -20.98 6.70 4.81
CA ALA A 273 -21.28 7.31 3.51
C ALA A 273 -22.59 6.78 2.91
N VAL A 274 -22.78 5.46 2.91
CA VAL A 274 -23.99 4.82 2.37
C VAL A 274 -25.20 5.06 3.27
N GLN A 275 -25.03 5.10 4.59
CA GLN A 275 -26.11 5.49 5.52
C GLN A 275 -26.57 6.92 5.24
N HIS A 276 -25.64 7.87 5.09
CA HIS A 276 -25.98 9.24 4.72
C HIS A 276 -26.71 9.31 3.37
N LEU A 277 -26.30 8.51 2.37
CA LEU A 277 -27.00 8.44 1.09
C LEU A 277 -28.42 7.87 1.24
N ASN A 278 -28.60 6.86 2.09
CA ASN A 278 -29.89 6.25 2.38
C ASN A 278 -30.85 7.25 3.07
N ASP A 279 -30.35 7.97 4.07
CA ASP A 279 -31.15 8.92 4.86
C ASP A 279 -31.61 10.13 4.02
N ASN A 280 -30.89 10.44 2.95
CA ASN A 280 -31.21 11.51 1.98
C ASN A 280 -31.92 10.98 0.70
N ASP A 281 -32.54 9.80 0.73
CA ASP A 281 -33.28 9.18 -0.40
C ASP A 281 -32.47 9.10 -1.72
N GLY A 282 -31.15 8.89 -1.60
CA GLY A 282 -30.26 8.83 -2.76
C GLY A 282 -29.97 10.17 -3.43
N LYS A 283 -30.32 11.31 -2.81
CA LYS A 283 -30.16 12.67 -3.37
C LYS A 283 -29.04 13.45 -2.68
N VAL A 284 -27.81 12.96 -2.75
CA VAL A 284 -26.66 13.63 -2.12
C VAL A 284 -25.85 14.48 -3.09
N THR A 285 -25.96 14.26 -4.40
CA THR A 285 -25.14 14.96 -5.41
C THR A 285 -25.98 15.44 -6.59
N GLU A 286 -25.74 16.67 -7.06
CA GLU A 286 -26.37 17.25 -8.26
C GLU A 286 -26.09 16.45 -9.55
N HIS A 287 -25.01 15.64 -9.57
CA HIS A 287 -24.63 14.75 -10.66
C HIS A 287 -24.44 13.30 -10.17
N PRO A 288 -25.51 12.50 -10.05
CA PRO A 288 -25.47 11.14 -9.50
C PRO A 288 -24.60 10.16 -10.32
N GLU A 289 -24.32 10.48 -11.58
CA GLU A 289 -23.54 9.65 -12.49
C GLU A 289 -22.02 9.70 -12.22
N GLU A 290 -21.55 10.65 -11.40
CA GLU A 290 -20.12 10.99 -11.27
C GLU A 290 -19.35 10.13 -10.24
N SER A 291 -20.01 9.55 -9.24
CA SER A 291 -19.34 8.75 -8.20
C SER A 291 -19.65 7.26 -8.28
N ILE A 292 -18.70 6.42 -7.84
CA ILE A 292 -18.88 4.97 -7.79
C ILE A 292 -20.04 4.58 -6.87
N MET A 293 -20.15 5.21 -5.70
CA MET A 293 -21.21 4.96 -4.73
C MET A 293 -22.60 5.19 -5.33
N ASN A 294 -22.82 6.33 -6.00
CA ASN A 294 -24.12 6.64 -6.59
C ASN A 294 -24.47 5.72 -7.76
N ARG A 295 -23.47 5.32 -8.56
CA ARG A 295 -23.65 4.35 -9.65
C ARG A 295 -24.08 2.98 -9.15
N LEU A 296 -23.44 2.49 -8.08
CA LEU A 296 -23.83 1.26 -7.39
C LEU A 296 -25.24 1.40 -6.78
N TRP A 297 -25.52 2.51 -6.11
CA TRP A 297 -26.82 2.81 -5.52
C TRP A 297 -27.95 2.83 -6.56
N SER A 298 -27.73 3.47 -7.71
CA SER A 298 -28.72 3.59 -8.79
C SER A 298 -28.97 2.23 -9.45
N SER A 299 -27.95 1.38 -9.52
CA SER A 299 -28.07 0.01 -10.02
C SER A 299 -28.96 -0.87 -9.15
N ARG A 300 -29.18 -0.51 -7.87
CA ARG A 300 -30.14 -1.18 -6.98
C ARG A 300 -31.59 -1.06 -7.49
N LYS A 301 -31.98 0.14 -7.95
CA LYS A 301 -33.37 0.44 -8.37
C LYS A 301 -33.74 -0.21 -9.70
N ASN A 302 -32.78 -0.32 -10.61
CA ASN A 302 -33.03 -0.78 -11.98
C ASN A 302 -32.94 -2.30 -12.17
N ASN A 303 -32.62 -3.06 -11.10
CA ASN A 303 -32.42 -4.52 -11.11
C ASN A 303 -31.72 -5.00 -12.40
N VAL A 304 -30.65 -4.27 -12.77
CA VAL A 304 -30.01 -4.44 -14.08
C VAL A 304 -29.48 -5.87 -14.14
N GLN A 305 -30.04 -6.67 -15.05
CA GLN A 305 -29.63 -8.07 -15.30
C GLN A 305 -29.96 -9.07 -14.17
N GLY A 306 -30.80 -8.71 -13.20
CA GLY A 306 -31.26 -9.61 -12.12
C GLY A 306 -30.37 -9.63 -10.88
N ILE A 307 -29.42 -8.70 -10.76
CA ILE A 307 -28.63 -8.50 -9.53
C ILE A 307 -29.37 -7.52 -8.63
N SER A 308 -29.83 -8.02 -7.49
CA SER A 308 -30.28 -7.18 -6.39
C SER A 308 -29.08 -6.82 -5.51
N LEU A 309 -28.68 -5.56 -5.51
CA LEU A 309 -27.70 -5.01 -4.56
C LEU A 309 -28.41 -4.39 -3.35
N ASP A 310 -28.00 -4.75 -2.14
CA ASP A 310 -28.44 -4.07 -0.92
C ASP A 310 -27.49 -2.92 -0.53
N SER A 311 -27.81 -2.18 0.53
CA SER A 311 -26.95 -1.07 1.00
C SER A 311 -25.59 -1.56 1.53
N LEU A 312 -25.53 -2.76 2.10
CA LEU A 312 -24.26 -3.34 2.55
C LEU A 312 -23.38 -3.75 1.38
N ASP A 313 -23.94 -4.23 0.26
CA ASP A 313 -23.18 -4.50 -0.96
C ASP A 313 -22.53 -3.22 -1.50
N VAL A 314 -23.27 -2.10 -1.49
CA VAL A 314 -22.73 -0.79 -1.90
C VAL A 314 -21.61 -0.34 -0.96
N ALA A 315 -21.82 -0.42 0.35
CA ALA A 315 -20.82 -0.02 1.34
C ALA A 315 -19.56 -0.89 1.25
N SER A 316 -19.74 -2.19 1.00
CA SER A 316 -18.64 -3.15 0.84
C SER A 316 -17.77 -2.83 -0.36
N GLU A 317 -18.38 -2.57 -1.52
CA GLU A 317 -17.63 -2.17 -2.72
C GLU A 317 -16.96 -0.80 -2.56
N CYS A 318 -17.62 0.16 -1.90
CA CYS A 318 -16.99 1.46 -1.65
C CYS A 318 -15.76 1.32 -0.76
N ALA A 319 -15.80 0.47 0.27
CA ALA A 319 -14.66 0.18 1.12
C ALA A 319 -13.52 -0.51 0.37
N ASP A 320 -13.83 -1.49 -0.50
CA ASP A 320 -12.84 -2.19 -1.35
C ASP A 320 -12.13 -1.20 -2.29
N HIS A 321 -12.91 -0.37 -2.99
CA HIS A 321 -12.39 0.60 -3.93
C HIS A 321 -11.56 1.69 -3.24
N LEU A 322 -12.00 2.19 -2.09
CA LEU A 322 -11.25 3.15 -1.27
C LEU A 322 -9.90 2.54 -0.86
N LEU A 323 -9.90 1.35 -0.27
CA LEU A 323 -8.67 0.68 0.17
C LEU A 323 -7.69 0.42 -1.00
N ALA A 324 -8.19 -0.14 -2.10
CA ALA A 324 -7.36 -0.49 -3.24
C ALA A 324 -6.67 0.73 -3.88
N GLY A 325 -7.37 1.88 -3.93
CA GLY A 325 -6.82 3.11 -4.50
C GLY A 325 -5.87 3.87 -3.57
N ILE A 326 -5.95 3.68 -2.24
CA ILE A 326 -5.01 4.29 -1.29
C ILE A 326 -3.63 3.64 -1.43
N ASP A 327 -3.47 2.40 -0.96
CA ASP A 327 -2.14 1.80 -0.73
C ASP A 327 -1.34 1.64 -2.03
N THR A 328 -2.00 1.25 -3.14
CA THR A 328 -1.27 0.88 -4.36
C THR A 328 -0.68 2.08 -5.10
N THR A 329 -1.42 3.19 -5.19
CA THR A 329 -0.98 4.42 -5.87
C THR A 329 0.04 5.17 -5.01
N SER A 330 -0.18 5.25 -3.70
CA SER A 330 0.75 5.89 -2.77
C SER A 330 2.09 5.16 -2.72
N ASP A 331 2.08 3.82 -2.59
CA ASP A 331 3.30 3.01 -2.56
C ASP A 331 4.08 3.15 -3.88
N THR A 332 3.40 3.09 -5.03
CA THR A 332 4.08 3.23 -6.33
C THR A 332 4.72 4.61 -6.47
N THR A 333 4.00 5.68 -6.11
CA THR A 333 4.53 7.05 -6.18
C THR A 333 5.70 7.24 -5.23
N MET A 334 5.61 6.68 -4.02
CA MET A 334 6.66 6.69 -3.00
C MET A 334 7.93 6.01 -3.53
N PHE A 335 7.81 4.80 -4.11
CA PHE A 335 8.95 4.10 -4.67
C PHE A 335 9.51 4.78 -5.92
N ALA A 336 8.68 5.45 -6.72
CA ALA A 336 9.16 6.24 -7.85
C ALA A 336 10.01 7.42 -7.35
N MET A 337 9.53 8.14 -6.34
CA MET A 337 10.27 9.23 -5.70
C MET A 337 11.55 8.72 -5.06
N PHE A 338 11.48 7.66 -4.24
CA PHE A 338 12.65 7.04 -3.64
C PHE A 338 13.69 6.63 -4.68
N ALA A 339 13.27 5.93 -5.75
CA ALA A 339 14.20 5.48 -6.78
C ALA A 339 14.87 6.66 -7.49
N LEU A 340 14.15 7.74 -7.78
CA LEU A 340 14.69 8.94 -8.43
C LEU A 340 15.59 9.77 -7.49
N SER A 341 15.30 9.78 -6.19
CA SER A 341 16.07 10.49 -5.15
C SER A 341 17.39 9.82 -4.78
N GLN A 342 17.64 8.59 -5.25
CA GLN A 342 18.91 7.91 -5.06
C GLN A 342 20.02 8.61 -5.86
N THR A 343 21.17 8.89 -5.25
CA THR A 343 22.30 9.60 -5.89
C THR A 343 22.71 8.98 -7.23
N LYS A 344 22.74 7.64 -7.30
CA LYS A 344 23.08 6.89 -8.53
C LYS A 344 22.07 7.05 -9.68
N ASN A 345 20.87 7.56 -9.38
CA ASN A 345 19.74 7.70 -10.31
C ASN A 345 19.44 9.17 -10.64
N HIS A 346 20.22 10.14 -10.15
CA HIS A 346 20.01 11.57 -10.45
C HIS A 346 20.03 11.89 -11.95
N SER A 347 20.78 11.12 -12.76
CA SER A 347 20.74 11.26 -14.22
C SER A 347 19.35 10.97 -14.80
N PHE A 348 18.63 9.99 -14.26
CA PHE A 348 17.26 9.69 -14.65
C PHE A 348 16.30 10.80 -14.21
N GLN A 349 16.48 11.36 -13.01
CA GLN A 349 15.70 12.49 -12.52
C GLN A 349 15.86 13.73 -13.43
N LYS A 350 17.09 14.06 -13.81
CA LYS A 350 17.39 15.16 -14.74
C LYS A 350 16.77 14.94 -16.12
N LYS A 351 16.83 13.71 -16.63
CA LYS A 351 16.20 13.35 -17.92
C LYS A 351 14.67 13.46 -17.86
N LEU A 352 14.06 13.04 -16.75
CA LEU A 352 12.63 13.22 -16.50
C LEU A 352 12.24 14.70 -16.47
N ARG A 353 12.98 15.50 -15.70
CA ARG A 353 12.77 16.95 -15.63
C ARG A 353 12.89 17.61 -17.00
N ALA A 354 13.87 17.22 -17.81
CA ALA A 354 14.03 17.74 -19.17
C ALA A 354 12.82 17.44 -20.08
N GLU A 355 12.23 16.25 -19.98
CA GLU A 355 10.98 15.92 -20.70
C GLU A 355 9.83 16.80 -20.20
N ILE A 356 9.65 16.93 -18.89
CA ILE A 356 8.56 17.70 -18.28
C ILE A 356 8.66 19.21 -18.61
N LEU A 357 9.87 19.76 -18.65
CA LEU A 357 10.09 21.16 -19.01
C LEU A 357 9.79 21.47 -20.48
N SER A 358 9.62 20.46 -21.33
CA SER A 358 9.24 20.63 -22.75
C SER A 358 7.73 20.78 -22.98
N ILE A 359 6.91 20.63 -21.94
CA ILE A 359 5.45 20.78 -22.00
C ILE A 359 5.08 22.25 -22.24
N SER A 360 4.04 22.50 -23.04
CA SER A 360 3.51 23.85 -23.26
C SER A 360 2.95 24.46 -21.97
N GLU A 361 3.19 25.76 -21.73
CA GLU A 361 2.63 26.50 -20.59
C GLU A 361 1.09 26.49 -20.58
N ASP A 362 0.42 26.38 -21.74
CA ASP A 362 -1.04 26.24 -21.81
C ASP A 362 -1.56 24.95 -21.16
N SER A 363 -0.67 23.97 -20.95
CA SER A 363 -1.00 22.71 -20.29
C SER A 363 -0.73 22.74 -18.78
N ILE A 364 -0.39 23.89 -18.23
CA ILE A 364 0.01 24.08 -16.84
C ILE A 364 -0.87 25.15 -16.20
N ALA A 365 -1.37 24.87 -15.00
CA ALA A 365 -2.11 25.83 -14.20
C ALA A 365 -1.64 25.73 -12.74
N ASP A 366 -1.23 26.86 -12.15
CA ASP A 366 -0.73 26.95 -10.77
C ASP A 366 0.38 25.92 -10.44
N GLY A 367 1.31 25.70 -11.38
CA GLY A 367 2.39 24.71 -11.22
C GLY A 367 1.98 23.25 -11.44
N VAL A 368 0.68 22.98 -11.63
CA VAL A 368 0.16 21.63 -11.91
C VAL A 368 0.14 21.38 -13.41
N VAL A 369 0.73 20.27 -13.83
CA VAL A 369 0.65 19.77 -15.21
C VAL A 369 -0.70 19.06 -15.38
N ASN A 370 -1.52 19.41 -16.37
CA ASN A 370 -2.81 18.74 -16.53
C ASN A 370 -2.66 17.23 -16.88
N PRO A 371 -3.62 16.37 -16.49
CA PRO A 371 -3.53 14.92 -16.69
C PRO A 371 -3.42 14.49 -18.16
N ILE A 372 -4.00 15.25 -19.10
CA ILE A 372 -3.98 14.94 -20.53
C ILE A 372 -2.58 15.14 -21.12
N ALA A 373 -1.86 16.18 -20.67
CA ALA A 373 -0.47 16.41 -21.02
C ALA A 373 0.45 15.42 -20.32
N ALA A 374 0.23 15.15 -19.03
CA ALA A 374 1.01 14.19 -18.26
C ALA A 374 0.94 12.76 -18.82
N ASP A 375 -0.22 12.31 -19.30
CA ASP A 375 -0.42 10.99 -19.94
C ASP A 375 0.41 10.79 -21.23
N LYS A 376 0.94 11.87 -21.82
CA LYS A 376 1.76 11.82 -23.05
C LYS A 376 3.27 11.78 -22.79
N LEU A 377 3.70 11.91 -21.53
CA LEU A 377 5.12 11.92 -21.16
C LEU A 377 5.70 10.50 -21.21
N VAL A 378 6.53 10.26 -22.22
CA VAL A 378 7.02 8.93 -22.59
C VAL A 378 8.07 8.43 -21.59
N TYR A 379 8.96 9.32 -21.14
CA TYR A 379 9.98 9.00 -20.16
C TYR A 379 9.38 8.88 -18.75
N LEU A 380 8.38 9.70 -18.41
CA LEU A 380 7.62 9.50 -17.17
C LEU A 380 6.91 8.14 -17.13
N ASP A 381 6.27 7.72 -18.23
CA ASP A 381 5.68 6.37 -18.34
C ASP A 381 6.74 5.27 -18.19
N ALA A 382 7.94 5.47 -18.75
CA ALA A 382 9.07 4.55 -18.56
C ALA A 382 9.54 4.48 -17.09
N VAL A 383 9.58 5.61 -16.38
CA VAL A 383 9.90 5.68 -14.95
C VAL A 383 8.86 4.90 -14.14
N ILE A 384 7.56 5.16 -14.34
CA ILE A 384 6.49 4.48 -13.61
C ILE A 384 6.50 2.97 -13.89
N LYS A 385 6.71 2.55 -15.14
CA LYS A 385 6.84 1.13 -15.49
C LYS A 385 8.02 0.46 -14.82
N GLU A 386 9.17 1.13 -14.77
CA GLU A 386 10.34 0.58 -14.08
C GLU A 386 10.14 0.51 -12.56
N THR A 387 9.46 1.51 -11.98
CA THR A 387 9.05 1.49 -10.58
C THR A 387 8.13 0.30 -10.30
N LEU A 388 7.05 0.14 -11.06
CA LEU A 388 6.11 -0.98 -10.92
C LEU A 388 6.76 -2.35 -11.15
N ARG A 389 7.78 -2.42 -12.01
CA ARG A 389 8.54 -3.66 -12.24
C ARG A 389 9.35 -4.05 -11.00
N LEU A 390 10.04 -3.10 -10.38
CA LEU A 390 10.90 -3.38 -9.23
C LEU A 390 10.14 -3.41 -7.90
N TYR A 391 9.19 -2.51 -7.73
CA TYR A 391 8.51 -2.20 -6.48
C TYR A 391 7.00 -2.32 -6.67
N ALA A 392 6.53 -3.39 -7.32
CA ALA A 392 5.10 -3.68 -7.44
C ALA A 392 4.45 -3.68 -6.04
N PRO A 393 3.39 -2.86 -5.79
CA PRO A 393 2.71 -2.83 -4.50
C PRO A 393 2.15 -4.19 -4.06
N LEU A 394 1.73 -4.99 -5.04
CA LEU A 394 1.24 -6.36 -4.85
C LEU A 394 2.19 -7.35 -5.55
N PRO A 395 3.35 -7.69 -4.95
CA PRO A 395 4.37 -8.53 -5.60
C PRO A 395 4.09 -10.03 -5.49
N GLY A 396 3.16 -10.43 -4.61
CA GLY A 396 2.87 -11.81 -4.24
C GLY A 396 2.20 -12.65 -5.34
N THR A 397 1.96 -13.92 -5.04
CA THR A 397 1.25 -14.85 -5.94
C THR A 397 -0.23 -14.49 -6.05
N GLU A 398 -0.80 -14.56 -7.26
CA GLU A 398 -2.24 -14.44 -7.48
C GLU A 398 -2.91 -15.82 -7.65
N PRO A 399 -3.34 -16.52 -6.59
CA PRO A 399 -3.82 -17.90 -6.71
C PRO A 399 -5.12 -18.03 -7.52
N ARG A 400 -5.19 -19.10 -8.29
CA ARG A 400 -6.34 -19.53 -9.10
C ARG A 400 -6.50 -21.03 -9.00
N TRP A 401 -7.70 -21.53 -9.29
CA TRP A 401 -7.95 -22.97 -9.40
C TRP A 401 -8.94 -23.25 -10.54
N SER A 402 -9.02 -24.51 -10.98
CA SER A 402 -9.93 -24.95 -12.04
C SER A 402 -10.82 -26.12 -11.58
N GLU A 403 -12.06 -26.13 -12.04
CA GLU A 403 -13.02 -27.23 -11.82
C GLU A 403 -12.72 -28.47 -12.65
N LYS A 404 -11.76 -28.38 -13.58
CA LYS A 404 -11.31 -29.48 -14.42
C LYS A 404 -9.79 -29.65 -14.34
N GLU A 405 -9.32 -30.79 -14.81
CA GLU A 405 -7.90 -31.01 -15.05
C GLU A 405 -7.41 -30.07 -16.18
N GLU A 406 -6.22 -29.51 -16.00
CA GLU A 406 -5.62 -28.55 -16.94
C GLU A 406 -4.19 -28.96 -17.29
N LEU A 407 -3.83 -28.85 -18.57
CA LEU A 407 -2.44 -28.96 -19.01
C LEU A 407 -1.79 -27.56 -19.01
N ILE A 408 -0.76 -27.37 -18.19
CA ILE A 408 -0.01 -26.10 -18.06
C ILE A 408 1.48 -26.42 -18.18
N ASP A 409 2.15 -25.83 -19.18
CA ASP A 409 3.58 -26.03 -19.44
C ASP A 409 4.01 -27.52 -19.51
N GLY A 410 3.13 -28.37 -20.05
CA GLY A 410 3.36 -29.81 -20.15
C GLY A 410 3.06 -30.61 -18.87
N TYR A 411 2.68 -29.96 -17.77
CA TYR A 411 2.27 -30.61 -16.53
C TYR A 411 0.75 -30.74 -16.45
N THR A 412 0.28 -31.93 -16.09
CA THR A 412 -1.13 -32.20 -15.79
C THR A 412 -1.45 -31.72 -14.38
N ILE A 413 -2.28 -30.68 -14.28
CA ILE A 413 -2.73 -30.09 -13.03
C ILE A 413 -4.13 -30.62 -12.73
N PRO A 414 -4.33 -31.39 -11.64
CA PRO A 414 -5.62 -31.99 -11.32
C PRO A 414 -6.64 -30.92 -10.92
N ARG A 415 -7.92 -31.25 -11.07
CA ARG A 415 -9.04 -30.43 -10.57
C ARG A 415 -8.81 -29.99 -9.12
N GLY A 416 -9.07 -28.72 -8.85
CA GLY A 416 -8.99 -28.15 -7.49
C GLY A 416 -7.58 -27.85 -6.98
N ALA A 417 -6.53 -28.21 -7.71
CA ALA A 417 -5.19 -27.72 -7.37
C ALA A 417 -5.10 -26.20 -7.60
N VAL A 418 -4.35 -25.54 -6.71
CA VAL A 418 -4.09 -24.11 -6.78
C VAL A 418 -2.88 -23.87 -7.67
N VAL A 419 -3.03 -22.98 -8.64
CA VAL A 419 -1.96 -22.50 -9.51
C VAL A 419 -1.80 -21.00 -9.35
N SER A 420 -0.57 -20.51 -9.43
CA SER A 420 -0.32 -19.08 -9.28
C SER A 420 0.90 -18.59 -10.05
N ILE A 421 0.92 -17.29 -10.33
CA ILE A 421 2.09 -16.55 -10.81
C ILE A 421 2.21 -15.31 -9.93
N SER A 422 3.44 -14.83 -9.75
CA SER A 422 3.77 -13.63 -8.98
C SER A 422 4.38 -12.57 -9.91
N PRO A 423 3.92 -11.29 -9.86
CA PRO A 423 4.57 -10.19 -10.56
C PRO A 423 6.06 -10.10 -10.23
N TYR A 424 6.44 -10.27 -8.95
CA TYR A 424 7.83 -10.26 -8.52
C TYR A 424 8.72 -11.24 -9.29
N CYS A 425 8.21 -12.46 -9.52
CA CYS A 425 8.96 -13.50 -10.22
C CYS A 425 9.08 -13.23 -11.72
N LEU A 426 8.01 -12.73 -12.35
CA LEU A 426 8.03 -12.35 -13.76
C LEU A 426 8.97 -11.18 -14.02
N HIS A 427 8.86 -10.14 -13.19
CA HIS A 427 9.56 -8.88 -13.36
C HIS A 427 11.05 -8.95 -13.04
N ARG A 428 11.49 -10.03 -12.38
CA ARG A 428 12.90 -10.32 -12.07
C ARG A 428 13.47 -11.47 -12.90
N ASN A 429 12.85 -11.80 -14.03
CA ASN A 429 13.40 -12.80 -14.95
C ASN A 429 14.63 -12.22 -15.71
N PRO A 430 15.86 -12.72 -15.47
CA PRO A 430 17.06 -12.21 -16.15
C PRO A 430 17.08 -12.51 -17.65
N GLU A 431 16.28 -13.48 -18.13
CA GLU A 431 16.15 -13.78 -19.57
C GLU A 431 15.38 -12.69 -20.33
N VAL A 432 14.66 -11.83 -19.61
CA VAL A 432 13.78 -10.80 -20.18
C VAL A 432 14.28 -9.40 -19.81
N PHE A 433 14.67 -9.22 -18.55
CA PHE A 433 15.12 -7.95 -18.02
C PHE A 433 16.61 -8.03 -17.71
N ASN A 434 17.45 -7.43 -18.56
CA ASN A 434 18.88 -7.33 -18.29
C ASN A 434 19.12 -6.52 -17.00
N ASP A 435 20.01 -7.02 -16.12
CA ASP A 435 20.19 -6.55 -14.75
C ASP A 435 18.85 -6.35 -14.02
N PRO A 436 18.08 -7.42 -13.75
CA PRO A 436 16.69 -7.32 -13.33
C PRO A 436 16.51 -6.64 -11.97
N MET A 437 17.57 -6.52 -11.16
CA MET A 437 17.52 -5.85 -9.86
C MET A 437 17.86 -4.36 -9.92
N ARG A 438 18.33 -3.86 -11.07
CA ARG A 438 18.71 -2.45 -11.26
C ARG A 438 17.52 -1.63 -11.74
N PHE A 439 17.25 -0.51 -11.06
CA PHE A 439 16.33 0.52 -11.54
C PHE A 439 16.93 1.20 -12.77
N ASN A 440 16.29 1.03 -13.92
CA ASN A 440 16.72 1.62 -15.18
C ASN A 440 15.51 1.92 -16.09
N PRO A 441 14.95 3.14 -16.07
CA PRO A 441 13.85 3.53 -16.95
C PRO A 441 14.19 3.45 -18.44
N ASP A 442 15.46 3.66 -18.83
CA ASP A 442 15.89 3.67 -20.23
C ASP A 442 15.64 2.34 -20.95
N ARG A 443 15.50 1.23 -20.21
CA ARG A 443 15.18 -0.08 -20.81
C ARG A 443 13.87 -0.05 -21.60
N TRP A 444 12.91 0.78 -21.18
CA TRP A 444 11.61 0.90 -21.86
C TRP A 444 11.66 1.71 -23.15
N LEU A 445 12.80 2.34 -23.44
CA LEU A 445 13.06 3.15 -24.64
C LEU A 445 14.17 2.55 -25.53
N GLY A 446 14.57 1.30 -25.24
CA GLY A 446 15.57 0.56 -26.02
C GLY A 446 15.04 0.06 -27.37
N PRO A 447 15.72 -0.93 -27.98
CA PRO A 447 15.31 -1.52 -29.26
C PRO A 447 13.85 -2.01 -29.22
N PRO A 448 13.03 -1.75 -30.27
CA PRO A 448 11.61 -2.08 -30.26
C PRO A 448 11.28 -3.54 -29.93
N ASP A 449 12.07 -4.50 -30.43
CA ASP A 449 11.84 -5.92 -30.18
C ASP A 449 12.05 -6.31 -28.72
N GLU A 450 13.08 -5.76 -28.07
CA GLU A 450 13.35 -5.97 -26.65
C GLU A 450 12.25 -5.35 -25.78
N VAL A 451 11.85 -4.11 -26.10
CA VAL A 451 10.76 -3.41 -25.40
C VAL A 451 9.43 -4.17 -25.56
N MET A 452 9.14 -4.67 -26.76
CA MET A 452 7.94 -5.50 -27.00
C MET A 452 8.00 -6.81 -26.22
N ASN A 453 9.17 -7.43 -26.07
CA ASN A 453 9.31 -8.61 -25.24
C ASN A 453 9.06 -8.28 -23.76
N MET A 454 9.72 -7.26 -23.20
CA MET A 454 9.52 -6.83 -21.81
C MET A 454 8.05 -6.49 -21.52
N LYS A 455 7.36 -5.81 -22.43
CA LYS A 455 5.92 -5.49 -22.30
C LYS A 455 5.03 -6.73 -22.18
N LYS A 456 5.40 -7.87 -22.77
CA LYS A 456 4.64 -9.14 -22.62
C LYS A 456 4.77 -9.74 -21.22
N TRP A 457 5.88 -9.48 -20.53
CA TRP A 457 6.17 -9.96 -19.18
C TRP A 457 5.82 -8.95 -18.09
N PHE A 458 5.61 -7.69 -18.46
CA PHE A 458 5.12 -6.67 -17.55
C PHE A 458 3.68 -7.00 -17.12
N TRP A 459 3.50 -7.14 -15.81
CA TRP A 459 2.29 -7.71 -15.21
C TRP A 459 1.96 -7.06 -13.85
N ALA A 460 2.18 -5.75 -13.73
CA ALA A 460 1.91 -5.01 -12.49
C ALA A 460 0.41 -4.79 -12.22
N PHE A 461 -0.40 -4.76 -13.28
CA PHE A 461 -1.86 -4.56 -13.20
C PHE A 461 -2.66 -5.87 -13.44
N SER A 462 -1.99 -7.02 -13.31
CA SER A 462 -2.53 -8.35 -13.67
C SER A 462 -2.99 -8.42 -15.14
N SER A 463 -3.82 -9.41 -15.49
CA SER A 463 -4.36 -9.55 -16.85
C SER A 463 -5.73 -10.24 -16.94
N GLY A 464 -6.33 -10.18 -18.13
CA GLY A 464 -7.58 -10.85 -18.46
C GLY A 464 -8.80 -10.30 -17.73
N GLY A 465 -9.78 -11.16 -17.45
CA GLY A 465 -11.06 -10.75 -16.86
C GLY A 465 -10.94 -10.13 -15.45
N ARG A 466 -9.82 -10.38 -14.76
CA ARG A 466 -9.51 -9.89 -13.40
C ARG A 466 -8.45 -8.77 -13.38
N MET A 467 -8.06 -8.25 -14.55
CA MET A 467 -7.14 -7.11 -14.65
C MET A 467 -7.66 -5.91 -13.85
N CYS A 468 -6.73 -5.19 -13.21
CA CYS A 468 -6.99 -4.02 -12.37
C CYS A 468 -7.95 -3.05 -13.07
N ILE A 469 -9.07 -2.75 -12.40
CA ILE A 469 -10.06 -1.81 -12.92
C ILE A 469 -9.55 -0.36 -12.77
N GLY A 470 -8.81 -0.06 -11.70
CA GLY A 470 -8.30 1.28 -11.39
C GLY A 470 -7.07 1.75 -12.18
N MET A 471 -6.55 0.95 -13.11
CA MET A 471 -5.28 1.23 -13.80
C MET A 471 -5.22 2.63 -14.41
N HIS A 472 -6.28 3.10 -15.08
CA HIS A 472 -6.26 4.41 -15.72
C HIS A 472 -6.32 5.57 -14.72
N LEU A 473 -7.08 5.41 -13.63
CA LEU A 473 -7.14 6.40 -12.55
C LEU A 473 -5.78 6.50 -11.85
N ALA A 474 -5.19 5.36 -11.48
CA ALA A 474 -3.87 5.31 -10.86
C ALA A 474 -2.78 5.92 -11.77
N MET A 475 -2.81 5.66 -13.08
CA MET A 475 -1.87 6.28 -14.01
C MET A 475 -2.08 7.80 -14.11
N ALA A 476 -3.33 8.30 -14.13
CA ALA A 476 -3.60 9.73 -14.13
C ALA A 476 -3.09 10.40 -12.85
N GLU A 477 -3.32 9.78 -11.68
CA GLU A 477 -2.79 10.21 -10.39
C GLU A 477 -1.26 10.29 -10.39
N MET A 478 -0.59 9.16 -10.68
CA MET A 478 0.88 9.07 -10.63
C MET A 478 1.55 10.01 -11.63
N THR A 479 1.05 10.05 -12.88
CA THR A 479 1.67 10.90 -13.92
C THR A 479 1.50 12.38 -13.61
N THR A 480 0.31 12.80 -13.19
CA THR A 480 0.02 14.20 -12.86
C THR A 480 0.84 14.68 -11.67
N LEU A 481 0.87 13.89 -10.60
CA LEU A 481 1.60 14.21 -9.39
C LEU A 481 3.12 14.25 -9.63
N LEU A 482 3.69 13.20 -10.22
CA LEU A 482 5.13 13.13 -10.47
C LEU A 482 5.57 14.20 -11.48
N ALA A 483 4.79 14.45 -12.53
CA ALA A 483 5.11 15.53 -13.49
C ALA A 483 5.14 16.90 -12.79
N SER A 484 4.16 17.19 -11.93
CA SER A 484 4.07 18.47 -11.23
C SER A 484 5.18 18.64 -10.19
N ILE A 485 5.48 17.58 -9.42
CA ILE A 485 6.60 17.59 -8.47
C ILE A 485 7.93 17.81 -9.21
N TYR A 486 8.27 16.97 -10.19
CA TYR A 486 9.58 17.05 -10.86
C TYR A 486 9.70 18.21 -11.85
N ARG A 487 8.62 18.95 -12.11
CA ARG A 487 8.67 20.27 -12.77
C ARG A 487 9.19 21.34 -11.83
N MET A 488 8.70 21.38 -10.60
CA MET A 488 9.00 22.45 -9.65
C MET A 488 10.21 22.13 -8.77
N TYR A 489 10.44 20.85 -8.53
CA TYR A 489 11.37 20.37 -7.53
C TYR A 489 12.33 19.32 -8.07
N GLU A 490 13.44 19.16 -7.37
CA GLU A 490 14.30 17.99 -7.43
C GLU A 490 14.28 17.34 -6.04
N THR A 491 14.56 16.05 -5.97
CA THR A 491 14.44 15.28 -4.73
C THR A 491 15.70 14.47 -4.45
N GLU A 492 16.06 14.36 -3.19
CA GLU A 492 17.16 13.57 -2.67
C GLU A 492 16.76 12.85 -1.36
N ILE A 493 17.46 11.77 -1.04
CA ILE A 493 17.24 11.09 0.24
C ILE A 493 17.95 11.90 1.33
N ALA A 494 17.22 12.25 2.38
CA ALA A 494 17.80 12.97 3.51
C ALA A 494 18.98 12.16 4.12
N PRO A 495 20.09 12.81 4.53
CA PRO A 495 21.33 12.15 4.91
C PRO A 495 21.18 10.99 5.90
N GLU A 496 20.30 11.16 6.88
CA GLU A 496 20.00 10.19 7.94
C GLU A 496 19.25 8.93 7.45
N PHE A 497 18.72 8.96 6.22
CA PHE A 497 17.95 7.87 5.61
C PHE A 497 18.64 7.21 4.41
N GLN A 498 19.86 7.63 4.03
CA GLN A 498 20.58 7.12 2.85
C GLN A 498 20.79 5.60 2.85
N GLU A 499 20.82 5.01 4.04
CA GLU A 499 21.09 3.59 4.27
C GLU A 499 19.84 2.72 4.35
N SER A 500 18.66 3.32 4.39
CA SER A 500 17.41 2.58 4.58
C SER A 500 16.62 2.51 3.25
N SER A 501 15.51 1.78 3.18
CA SER A 501 14.54 1.93 2.08
C SER A 501 13.11 2.12 2.60
N PRO A 502 12.19 2.68 1.82
CA PRO A 502 10.77 2.62 2.14
C PRO A 502 10.30 1.17 2.28
N GLY A 503 9.36 0.92 3.19
CA GLY A 503 8.61 -0.33 3.27
C GLY A 503 7.37 -0.24 2.37
N VAL A 504 6.94 -1.35 1.76
CA VAL A 504 5.65 -1.43 1.06
C VAL A 504 4.61 -1.86 2.10
N THR A 505 3.55 -1.07 2.31
CA THR A 505 2.48 -1.44 3.24
C THR A 505 1.58 -2.53 2.64
N ALA A 506 1.35 -2.51 1.34
CA ALA A 506 0.57 -3.54 0.64
C ALA A 506 1.28 -4.89 0.48
N SER A 507 2.62 -4.94 0.62
CA SER A 507 3.37 -6.19 0.42
C SER A 507 3.51 -7.01 1.70
N ILE A 508 3.30 -8.32 1.58
CA ILE A 508 3.55 -9.30 2.66
C ILE A 508 5.08 -9.50 2.88
N ASP A 509 5.95 -8.85 2.10
CA ASP A 509 7.41 -9.04 2.11
C ASP A 509 8.13 -7.88 2.82
N TRP A 510 8.57 -8.11 4.07
CA TRP A 510 9.28 -7.14 4.91
C TRP A 510 10.78 -6.97 4.59
N THR A 511 11.21 -7.28 3.37
CA THR A 511 12.64 -7.52 3.13
C THR A 511 13.31 -6.50 2.21
N LEU A 512 12.83 -5.27 2.17
CA LEU A 512 13.60 -4.16 1.58
C LEU A 512 14.12 -3.13 2.59
N THR A 513 13.58 -3.04 3.79
CA THR A 513 14.20 -2.28 4.87
C THR A 513 15.30 -3.11 5.53
N ASN A 514 16.58 -2.73 5.38
CA ASN A 514 17.58 -3.07 6.39
C ASN A 514 18.03 -1.80 7.13
N PRO A 515 18.20 -1.88 8.45
CA PRO A 515 18.52 -0.81 9.39
C PRO A 515 20.03 -0.58 9.42
N SER A 516 20.49 0.68 9.54
CA SER A 516 21.90 1.07 9.77
C SER A 516 22.93 0.12 9.11
N VAL A 517 23.31 0.45 7.88
CA VAL A 517 24.22 -0.28 6.96
C VAL A 517 25.62 -0.36 7.61
N ILE A 518 26.46 -1.40 7.49
CA ILE A 518 27.07 -2.17 6.38
C ILE A 518 27.42 -3.56 6.99
N SER A 519 27.32 -4.71 6.31
CA SER A 519 28.43 -5.29 5.50
C SER A 519 28.09 -6.62 4.81
N TYR A 520 28.36 -6.65 3.49
CA TYR A 520 28.92 -7.69 2.61
C TYR A 520 28.62 -9.20 2.77
N LEU A 521 28.12 -9.77 1.65
CA LEU A 521 28.35 -11.10 1.04
C LEU A 521 28.73 -12.31 1.92
N ALA A 522 27.95 -13.38 1.71
CA ALA A 522 28.27 -14.82 1.81
C ALA A 522 27.68 -15.59 3.01
N PHE A 523 26.87 -16.60 2.65
CA PHE A 523 26.62 -17.89 3.32
C PHE A 523 25.96 -17.94 4.73
N GLU A 524 25.01 -18.88 4.80
CA GLU A 524 24.54 -19.66 5.96
C GLU A 524 23.58 -19.06 7.01
N LEU A 525 22.39 -19.71 7.04
CA LEU A 525 21.54 -20.08 8.18
C LEU A 525 21.70 -19.31 9.51
N GLY A 526 20.61 -18.70 9.99
CA GLY A 526 20.46 -18.41 11.43
C GLY A 526 19.39 -17.39 11.76
N GLU A 527 18.62 -17.67 12.81
CA GLU A 527 17.46 -16.96 13.35
C GLU A 527 17.68 -15.48 13.69
N VAL A 528 16.65 -14.63 13.50
CA VAL A 528 16.35 -13.49 14.40
C VAL A 528 14.83 -13.24 14.44
N LEU A 529 14.30 -13.16 15.66
CA LEU A 529 12.91 -12.88 16.05
C LEU A 529 12.61 -11.37 16.12
N LEU A 530 11.38 -11.03 15.70
CA LEU A 530 10.47 -10.01 16.25
C LEU A 530 11.09 -8.76 16.91
N SER A 531 11.29 -7.67 16.15
CA SER A 531 11.37 -6.32 16.73
C SER A 531 10.00 -5.63 16.66
N LYS A 532 9.43 -5.30 17.83
CA LYS A 532 8.15 -4.58 18.02
C LYS A 532 8.24 -3.05 17.85
N GLN A 533 9.06 -2.54 16.93
CA GLN A 533 9.13 -1.09 16.71
C GLN A 533 8.45 -0.69 15.39
N PRO A 534 7.58 0.34 15.40
CA PRO A 534 7.02 0.89 14.16
C PRO A 534 8.15 1.41 13.26
N PRO A 535 8.02 1.28 11.92
CA PRO A 535 8.98 1.85 10.99
C PRO A 535 9.12 3.36 11.24
N LYS A 536 10.35 3.87 11.25
CA LYS A 536 10.60 5.31 11.37
C LYS A 536 10.07 6.02 10.11
N PRO A 537 9.39 7.16 10.26
CA PRO A 537 8.89 7.97 9.15
C PRO A 537 10.02 8.36 8.19
N TRP A 538 9.73 8.37 6.89
CA TRP A 538 10.69 8.59 5.81
C TRP A 538 10.61 10.00 5.28
N VAL A 539 11.73 10.70 5.39
CA VAL A 539 11.86 12.07 4.90
C VAL A 539 12.52 12.08 3.53
N VAL A 540 11.87 12.72 2.55
CA VAL A 540 12.56 13.14 1.32
C VAL A 540 12.93 14.61 1.47
N ALA A 541 14.23 14.88 1.35
CA ALA A 541 14.71 16.24 1.16
C ALA A 541 14.44 16.63 -0.30
N ILE A 542 13.79 17.75 -0.50
CA ILE A 542 13.52 18.30 -1.81
C ILE A 542 14.62 19.34 -2.10
N ASP A 543 15.77 18.91 -2.63
CA ASP A 543 16.88 19.83 -2.98
C ASP A 543 16.89 20.10 -4.48
N ALA A 544 16.52 21.32 -4.87
CA ALA A 544 16.66 21.86 -6.22
C ALA A 544 18.08 22.44 -6.43
N LYS A 545 18.96 21.73 -7.14
CA LYS A 545 20.30 22.23 -7.47
C LYS A 545 20.40 22.75 -8.92
N GLU A 546 20.51 24.08 -8.96
CA GLU A 546 21.01 25.00 -10.00
C GLU A 546 19.99 25.61 -11.00
N PRO A 547 19.88 26.96 -11.03
CA PRO A 547 19.02 27.67 -11.96
C PRO A 547 19.59 27.65 -13.38
N ALA A 548 18.78 27.23 -14.35
CA ALA A 548 18.96 27.74 -15.70
C ALA A 548 18.75 29.26 -15.64
N THR A 549 19.77 30.01 -16.03
CA THR A 549 19.66 31.43 -16.32
C THR A 549 18.68 31.59 -17.49
N ILE A 550 17.44 31.95 -17.20
CA ILE A 550 16.53 32.46 -18.22
C ILE A 550 16.88 33.95 -18.40
N PRO A 551 17.34 34.41 -19.58
CA PRO A 551 17.51 35.84 -19.81
C PRO A 551 16.13 36.50 -19.80
N TYR A 552 15.80 37.19 -18.69
CA TYR A 552 14.57 37.93 -18.54
C TYR A 552 14.82 39.42 -18.86
N ASN A 553 14.35 39.87 -20.02
CA ASN A 553 14.41 41.26 -20.48
C ASN A 553 13.22 42.10 -19.98
N GLY A 554 12.97 42.15 -18.67
CA GLY A 554 11.88 42.97 -18.11
C GLY A 554 12.09 43.30 -16.64
N GLY A 555 12.47 44.53 -16.33
CA GLY A 555 12.84 44.96 -14.98
C GLY A 555 11.71 44.86 -13.95
N GLY A 556 12.02 44.19 -12.84
CA GLY A 556 11.30 44.21 -11.57
C GLY A 556 12.15 43.52 -10.47
N PRO A 557 12.13 43.97 -9.21
CA PRO A 557 13.02 43.43 -8.18
C PRO A 557 12.51 42.08 -7.68
N TYR A 558 13.27 41.00 -7.94
CA TYR A 558 13.02 39.66 -7.41
C TYR A 558 13.84 39.42 -6.13
N LEU A 559 13.19 38.81 -5.12
CA LEU A 559 13.83 38.26 -3.91
C LEU A 559 14.68 37.03 -4.28
N GLY A 560 15.92 37.03 -3.81
CA GLY A 560 16.94 36.02 -4.07
C GLY A 560 16.77 34.71 -3.28
N TRP A 561 17.24 33.62 -3.89
CA TRP A 561 17.24 32.25 -3.38
C TRP A 561 18.37 32.02 -2.36
N THR A 562 18.17 31.12 -1.38
CA THR A 562 19.12 30.88 -0.27
C THR A 562 19.48 29.39 -0.10
N ARG A 563 20.72 29.15 0.33
CA ARG A 563 21.43 27.85 0.54
C ARG A 563 21.56 27.59 2.05
N VAL A 564 21.40 26.35 2.58
CA VAL A 564 21.67 26.04 4.01
C VAL A 564 22.19 24.60 4.24
N THR A 565 22.94 24.41 5.32
CA THR A 565 23.61 23.20 5.85
C THR A 565 23.04 22.90 7.26
N VAL A 566 22.96 21.63 7.70
CA VAL A 566 22.32 21.23 8.99
C VAL A 566 23.34 20.80 10.06
N CYS A 567 23.05 21.19 11.31
CA CYS A 567 23.72 20.79 12.57
C CYS A 567 22.79 19.95 13.48
N LEU A 568 23.41 19.17 14.38
CA LEU A 568 22.86 18.14 15.29
C LEU A 568 21.76 18.58 16.26
N LEU A 569 20.89 17.62 16.63
CA LEU A 569 20.10 17.62 17.86
C LEU A 569 20.38 16.31 18.63
N GLY A 570 21.56 16.27 19.25
CA GLY A 570 21.85 15.39 20.37
C GLY A 570 22.27 16.31 21.51
N ASP A 571 21.41 16.41 22.53
CA ASP A 571 21.73 16.77 23.92
C ASP A 571 20.43 16.89 24.71
N LEU A 572 19.92 15.74 25.13
CA LEU A 572 19.20 15.64 26.40
C LEU A 572 19.51 14.25 26.96
N PHE A 573 20.30 14.27 28.02
CA PHE A 573 20.82 13.16 28.83
C PHE A 573 22.14 12.54 28.34
N GLU A 574 23.24 13.28 28.50
CA GLU A 574 24.50 12.66 28.94
C GLU A 574 24.50 12.49 30.47
N ASP A 575 25.11 11.38 30.89
CA ASP A 575 25.52 10.95 32.22
C ASP A 575 24.45 10.68 33.30
N ILE A 576 24.17 9.38 33.53
CA ILE A 576 24.47 8.71 34.82
C ILE A 576 24.63 7.20 34.58
N ASP A 577 25.73 6.71 35.13
CA ASP A 577 26.23 5.35 35.15
C ASP A 577 25.47 4.45 36.17
N SER A 578 25.33 3.17 35.84
CA SER A 578 25.11 2.01 36.73
C SER A 578 23.83 1.84 37.60
N MET A 579 23.17 0.69 37.35
CA MET A 579 22.51 -0.26 38.29
C MET A 579 21.33 0.13 39.20
N SER A 580 20.39 -0.84 39.31
CA SER A 580 19.33 -0.98 40.34
C SER A 580 18.06 -0.16 40.05
N PHE A 581 16.81 -0.62 40.19
CA PHE A 581 16.23 -1.76 40.89
C PHE A 581 14.77 -1.92 40.39
N VAL A 582 14.29 -3.16 40.36
CA VAL A 582 12.88 -3.51 40.21
C VAL A 582 12.11 -3.06 41.45
N GLN A 583 11.00 -2.31 41.34
CA GLN A 583 9.73 -2.58 42.05
C GLN A 583 8.69 -1.45 41.99
N LEU A 584 7.43 -1.90 41.91
CA LEU A 584 6.19 -1.33 42.46
C LEU A 584 5.38 -0.31 41.63
N CYS A 585 4.34 -0.89 41.01
CA CYS A 585 2.93 -0.54 41.16
C CYS A 585 2.36 0.74 40.51
N LEU A 586 1.47 0.48 39.54
CA LEU A 586 0.07 0.94 39.49
C LEU A 586 -0.19 2.44 39.65
N ALA A 587 -0.41 3.12 38.53
CA ALA A 587 -1.44 4.15 38.45
C ALA A 587 -1.98 4.24 37.02
N TRP A 588 -3.29 4.05 36.89
CA TRP A 588 -4.09 4.39 35.72
C TRP A 588 -3.98 5.89 35.42
N VAL A 589 -3.93 6.27 34.14
CA VAL A 589 -4.28 7.64 33.73
C VAL A 589 -5.39 7.56 32.68
N TYR A 590 -6.54 8.06 33.08
CA TYR A 590 -7.76 8.23 32.31
C TYR A 590 -7.61 9.36 31.28
N TYR A 591 -8.45 9.27 30.26
CA TYR A 591 -8.95 10.38 29.43
C TYR A 591 -9.12 11.69 30.21
N GLU A 592 -8.50 12.79 29.75
CA GLU A 592 -9.08 14.13 29.68
C GLU A 592 -8.13 15.12 28.96
N GLN A 593 -8.72 15.94 28.08
CA GLN A 593 -8.33 17.29 27.67
C GLN A 593 -6.84 17.69 27.71
N LEU A 594 -6.24 17.88 26.53
CA LEU A 594 -5.06 18.74 26.38
C LEU A 594 -5.49 20.20 26.49
N THR A 595 -5.54 20.68 27.72
CA THR A 595 -5.69 22.09 28.06
C THR A 595 -4.41 22.83 27.69
N LEU A 596 -4.55 23.87 26.87
CA LEU A 596 -3.49 24.82 26.54
C LEU A 596 -2.90 25.44 27.82
N TYR A 597 -1.58 25.60 27.79
CA TYR A 597 -0.72 26.29 28.76
C TYR A 597 -1.41 27.51 29.40
N ASN A 598 -1.47 27.55 30.73
CA ASN A 598 -1.77 28.75 31.48
C ASN A 598 -0.69 28.98 32.53
N GLY A 599 0.09 30.03 32.34
CA GLY A 599 1.26 30.34 33.15
C GLY A 599 1.77 31.77 32.97
N CYS A 600 0.87 32.74 32.85
CA CYS A 600 1.13 34.15 33.14
C CYS A 600 -0.12 34.76 33.77
N GLN A 601 0.02 35.33 34.97
CA GLN A 601 -1.06 35.98 35.71
C GLN A 601 -1.47 37.29 35.03
N GLY A 602 -2.79 37.45 34.83
CA GLY A 602 -3.42 38.75 34.63
C GLY A 602 -3.95 39.00 33.22
N GLY A 603 -5.21 38.62 32.98
CA GLY A 603 -5.98 39.08 31.82
C GLY A 603 -7.22 38.23 31.58
N GLU A 604 -8.40 38.71 32.00
CA GLU A 604 -9.69 38.10 31.63
C GLU A 604 -10.10 38.55 30.21
N LEU A 605 -10.54 37.58 29.40
CA LEU A 605 -11.23 37.82 28.12
C LEU A 605 -12.71 38.07 28.42
N ILE A 606 -13.17 39.30 28.20
CA ILE A 606 -14.59 39.63 28.07
C ILE A 606 -14.84 39.86 26.57
N ASP A 607 -15.69 39.02 25.99
CA ASP A 607 -16.33 39.26 24.70
C ASP A 607 -17.69 39.90 24.95
N PRO A 608 -17.91 41.14 24.47
CA PRO A 608 -19.25 41.56 24.17
C PRO A 608 -19.25 42.28 22.83
N ASP A 609 -19.42 41.53 21.75
CA ASP A 609 -20.49 41.73 20.76
C ASP A 609 -20.03 41.28 19.36
N GLY A 610 -20.67 40.21 18.88
CA GLY A 610 -20.33 39.53 17.63
C GLY A 610 -20.24 40.42 16.39
N GLY A 611 -19.22 40.17 15.58
CA GLY A 611 -19.05 40.79 14.27
C GLY A 611 -17.75 40.33 13.60
N VAL A 612 -17.84 40.04 12.30
CA VAL A 612 -16.78 39.54 11.41
C VAL A 612 -15.68 40.59 11.21
N ASP A 613 -14.44 40.33 11.65
CA ASP A 613 -13.18 40.54 10.89
C ASP A 613 -11.94 40.27 11.76
N GLY A 614 -11.19 39.20 11.47
CA GLY A 614 -9.95 38.85 12.16
C GLY A 614 -8.75 39.62 11.60
N ARG A 615 -8.34 40.72 12.24
CA ARG A 615 -6.97 41.25 12.13
C ARG A 615 -6.40 41.47 13.54
N TYR A 616 -5.38 40.68 13.89
CA TYR A 616 -4.58 40.91 15.10
C TYR A 616 -3.65 42.11 14.90
N LYS A 617 -3.60 43.00 15.89
CA LYS A 617 -2.69 44.15 15.94
C LYS A 617 -1.81 44.00 17.18
N PHE A 618 -0.51 43.81 17.01
CA PHE A 618 0.44 43.82 18.13
C PHE A 618 0.66 45.26 18.63
N PRO A 619 0.78 45.50 19.95
CA PRO A 619 1.14 46.81 20.48
C PRO A 619 2.59 47.19 20.10
N GLN A 620 2.79 48.42 19.66
CA GLN A 620 4.11 49.02 19.43
C GLN A 620 4.76 49.45 20.75
N GLY A 621 6.04 49.12 20.94
CA GLY A 621 6.89 49.72 21.99
C GLY A 621 8.05 48.84 22.49
N THR A 622 9.16 48.82 21.73
CA THR A 622 10.62 48.71 22.06
C THR A 622 11.13 48.16 23.42
N PRO A 623 12.38 47.62 23.52
CA PRO A 623 13.49 47.72 22.55
C PRO A 623 14.23 46.41 22.21
N HIS A 624 15.00 46.51 21.12
CA HIS A 624 16.09 45.60 20.74
C HIS A 624 17.13 45.48 21.86
N GLU A 625 17.30 44.29 22.43
CA GLU A 625 18.57 43.88 23.05
C GLU A 625 18.96 42.49 22.53
N VAL A 626 20.08 42.48 21.81
CA VAL A 626 20.82 41.27 21.44
C VAL A 626 21.50 40.78 22.72
N LEU A 627 20.96 39.73 23.33
CA LEU A 627 21.64 39.03 24.42
C LEU A 627 22.49 37.90 23.84
N THR A 628 23.76 38.21 23.65
CA THR A 628 24.86 37.25 23.52
C THR A 628 25.17 36.65 24.89
N GLU A 629 24.75 35.41 25.13
CA GLU A 629 25.37 34.36 25.99
C GLU A 629 24.30 33.43 26.61
N PRO A 630 24.48 32.09 26.54
CA PRO A 630 23.55 31.14 27.15
C PRO A 630 23.83 30.96 28.65
N LYS A 631 22.81 31.10 29.50
CA LYS A 631 22.82 30.62 30.89
C LYS A 631 22.13 29.25 30.97
N PRO A 632 22.65 28.30 31.77
CA PRO A 632 22.20 26.92 31.77
C PRO A 632 20.91 26.71 32.59
N CYS A 633 20.05 25.80 32.11
CA CYS A 633 19.09 25.03 32.88
C CYS A 633 19.33 23.55 32.55
#